data_AF-A0A834DQB0-F1
#
_entry.id   AF-A0A834DQB0-F1
#
_cell.length_a   1.000
_cell.length_b   1.000
_cell.length_c   1.000
_cell.angle_alpha   90.00
_cell.angle_beta   90.00
_cell.angle_gamma   90.00
#
_symmetry.space_group_name_H-M   'P 1'
#
loop_
_entity.id
_entity.type
_entity.pdbx_description
1 polymer ?
#
loop_
_entity_poly.entity_id
_entity_poly.type
_entity_poly.pdbx_seq_one_letter_code
_entity_poly.pdbx_strand_id
1 'polypeptide(L)'
;MAVNVYSTSVTSDNLSRHDMLAWINESLQLNLTKIEQLCSAPQRPIATHRTTATPKTGPGVVRKNPGVGNGDDEAAELMQQVNVLKLTVEDLEKERDFYFGKLRNIELICQENEGENNPVLQRIVDILYATDEGFVIPDEGGPQEEQEEY
;
A
#
# COMPACT_ATOMS: atom_id res chain seq x y z
N MET A 1 22.23 -19.47 13.09
CA MET A 1 23.58 -19.02 12.68
C MET A 1 23.43 -18.32 11.35
N ALA A 2 23.98 -17.11 11.19
CA ALA A 2 24.05 -16.50 9.87
C ALA A 2 25.11 -17.21 9.04
N VAL A 3 24.77 -17.67 7.84
CA VAL A 3 25.73 -18.31 6.93
C VAL A 3 26.42 -17.21 6.14
N ASN A 4 27.72 -17.01 6.36
CA ASN A 4 28.50 -16.03 5.62
C ASN A 4 28.57 -16.41 4.13
N VAL A 5 28.30 -15.43 3.27
CA VAL A 5 28.39 -15.57 1.81
C VAL A 5 29.87 -15.64 1.41
N TYR A 6 30.25 -16.73 0.75
CA TYR A 6 31.54 -16.85 0.04
C TYR A 6 31.27 -16.91 -1.47
N SER A 7 31.87 -15.97 -2.21
CA SER A 7 31.61 -15.69 -3.63
C SER A 7 32.34 -16.60 -4.62
N THR A 8 31.79 -16.69 -5.83
CA THR A 8 32.48 -16.50 -7.14
C THR A 8 31.39 -16.13 -8.17
N SER A 9 31.25 -14.89 -8.67
CA SER A 9 32.07 -14.19 -9.71
C SER A 9 31.94 -14.88 -11.09
N VAL A 10 31.60 -14.25 -12.23
CA VAL A 10 31.60 -12.84 -12.75
C VAL A 10 30.35 -12.67 -13.67
N THR A 11 29.75 -11.53 -14.04
CA THR A 11 29.99 -10.06 -13.93
C THR A 11 29.43 -9.46 -12.63
N SER A 12 30.05 -8.51 -11.90
CA SER A 12 30.68 -7.23 -12.30
C SER A 12 29.67 -6.26 -12.91
N ASP A 13 28.80 -5.57 -12.15
CA ASP A 13 28.97 -5.13 -10.76
C ASP A 13 27.68 -5.23 -9.94
N ASN A 14 27.79 -5.54 -8.64
CA ASN A 14 26.70 -5.25 -7.71
C ASN A 14 26.69 -3.73 -7.46
N LEU A 15 25.79 -2.99 -8.11
CA LEU A 15 25.58 -1.57 -7.84
C LEU A 15 25.40 -1.37 -6.33
N SER A 16 26.21 -0.52 -5.72
CA SER A 16 26.00 -0.18 -4.33
C SER A 16 24.71 0.61 -4.17
N ARG A 17 24.23 0.71 -2.92
CA ARG A 17 23.14 1.62 -2.54
C ARG A 17 23.36 3.05 -3.06
N HIS A 18 24.60 3.52 -3.14
CA HIS A 18 24.91 4.86 -3.64
C HIS A 18 24.84 4.94 -5.16
N ASP A 19 25.32 3.91 -5.88
CA ASP A 19 25.31 3.89 -7.35
C ASP A 19 23.87 3.77 -7.87
N MET A 20 23.03 2.97 -7.21
CA MET A 20 21.59 2.88 -7.48
C MET A 20 20.90 4.22 -7.23
N LEU A 21 21.17 4.90 -6.11
CA LEU A 21 20.61 6.23 -5.84
C LEU A 21 21.10 7.28 -6.84
N ALA A 22 22.38 7.25 -7.23
CA ALA A 22 22.95 8.15 -8.22
C ALA A 22 22.30 7.97 -9.59
N TRP A 23 22.19 6.73 -10.08
CA TRP A 23 21.55 6.41 -11.35
C TRP A 23 20.08 6.83 -11.38
N ILE A 24 19.32 6.58 -10.30
CA ILE A 24 17.91 7.01 -10.21
C ILE A 24 17.80 8.54 -10.20
N ASN A 25 18.64 9.22 -9.41
CA ASN A 25 18.66 10.68 -9.33
C ASN A 25 19.01 11.34 -10.67
N GLU A 26 19.99 10.80 -11.41
CA GLU A 26 20.37 11.28 -12.74
C GLU A 26 19.26 11.02 -13.77
N SER A 27 18.73 9.79 -13.82
CA SER A 27 17.72 9.37 -14.81
C SER A 27 16.37 10.08 -14.63
N LEU A 28 15.99 10.41 -13.38
CA LEU A 28 14.68 10.99 -13.04
C LEU A 28 14.76 12.43 -12.50
N GLN A 29 15.94 13.05 -12.49
CA GLN A 29 16.20 14.41 -11.98
C GLN A 29 15.76 14.59 -10.51
N LEU A 30 16.00 13.58 -9.69
CA LEU A 30 15.66 13.55 -8.26
C LEU A 30 16.88 13.87 -7.37
N ASN A 31 16.63 14.13 -6.08
CA ASN A 31 17.65 14.43 -5.07
C ASN A 31 17.51 13.52 -3.84
N LEU A 32 17.38 12.22 -4.06
CA LEU A 32 17.25 11.22 -3.00
C LEU A 32 18.62 10.94 -2.35
N THR A 33 18.61 10.85 -1.02
CA THR A 33 19.81 10.61 -0.19
C THR A 33 19.78 9.25 0.52
N LYS A 34 18.63 8.56 0.47
CA LYS A 34 18.35 7.31 1.18
C LYS A 34 17.43 6.44 0.31
N ILE A 35 17.66 5.13 0.26
CA ILE A 35 16.82 4.21 -0.54
C ILE A 35 15.40 4.16 0.01
N GLU A 36 15.24 4.34 1.31
CA GLU A 36 13.94 4.38 2.00
C GLU A 36 13.05 5.53 1.47
N GLN A 37 13.64 6.56 0.83
CA GLN A 37 12.88 7.64 0.19
C GLN A 37 12.21 7.23 -1.14
N LEU A 38 12.62 6.11 -1.75
CA LEU A 38 11.92 5.50 -2.88
C LEU A 38 10.59 4.87 -2.45
N CYS A 39 10.51 4.41 -1.20
CA CYS A 39 9.33 3.76 -0.63
C CYS A 39 8.35 4.78 -0.01
N SER A 40 8.81 5.98 0.34
CA SER A 40 7.93 7.04 0.83
C SER A 40 7.36 7.87 -0.32
N ALA A 41 6.09 7.63 -0.66
CA ALA A 41 5.25 8.70 -1.21
C ALA A 41 5.33 9.94 -0.30
N PRO A 42 5.15 11.17 -0.84
CA PRO A 42 5.25 12.40 -0.03
C PRO A 42 4.17 12.41 1.06
N GLN A 43 4.55 11.97 2.26
CA GLN A 43 3.63 11.89 3.38
C GLN A 43 3.17 13.29 3.77
N ARG A 44 1.92 13.63 3.39
CA ARG A 44 1.22 14.75 3.99
C ARG A 44 1.02 14.41 5.47
N PRO A 45 1.38 15.31 6.40
CA PRO A 45 1.16 15.05 7.81
C PRO A 45 -0.35 14.96 8.07
N ILE A 46 -0.84 13.74 8.34
CA ILE A 46 -2.19 13.53 8.85
C ILE A 46 -2.27 14.19 10.22
N ALA A 47 -2.89 15.38 10.27
CA ALA A 47 -3.11 16.12 11.50
C ALA A 47 -4.03 15.33 12.42
N THR A 48 -3.45 14.53 13.32
CA THR A 48 -4.20 13.75 14.30
C THR A 48 -4.78 14.69 15.35
N HIS A 49 -6.03 15.12 15.16
CA HIS A 49 -6.72 15.98 16.12
C HIS A 49 -7.04 15.20 17.41
N ARG A 50 -6.09 15.20 18.34
CA ARG A 50 -6.23 14.65 19.69
C ARG A 50 -7.13 15.58 20.52
N THR A 51 -8.40 15.21 20.69
CA THR A 51 -9.30 15.87 21.64
C THR A 51 -8.86 15.61 23.08
N THR A 52 -8.41 16.66 23.77
CA THR A 52 -8.06 16.60 25.19
C THR A 52 -9.29 16.86 26.05
N ALA A 53 -9.85 15.82 26.64
CA ALA A 53 -10.92 15.96 27.64
C ALA A 53 -10.38 16.54 28.96
N THR A 54 -11.03 17.57 29.49
CA THR A 54 -10.74 18.18 30.80
C THR A 54 -11.87 17.88 31.81
N PRO A 55 -11.56 17.74 33.11
CA PRO A 55 -12.53 17.29 34.11
C PRO A 55 -13.44 18.43 34.63
N LYS A 56 -14.73 18.13 34.81
CA LYS A 56 -15.72 19.04 35.40
C LYS A 56 -15.63 19.08 36.94
N THR A 57 -15.86 20.25 37.53
CA THR A 57 -16.10 20.46 38.96
C THR A 57 -17.34 21.34 39.19
N GLY A 58 -18.08 21.10 40.29
CA GLY A 58 -19.14 21.98 40.78
C GLY A 58 -20.59 21.47 40.59
N PRO A 59 -21.36 21.24 41.67
CA PRO A 59 -22.77 20.84 41.60
C PRO A 59 -23.72 22.05 41.60
N GLY A 60 -24.71 22.06 40.70
CA GLY A 60 -25.79 23.05 40.68
C GLY A 60 -27.09 22.43 40.16
N VAL A 61 -28.10 22.29 41.03
CA VAL A 61 -29.38 21.67 40.67
C VAL A 61 -30.34 22.71 40.10
N VAL A 62 -30.63 22.62 38.80
CA VAL A 62 -31.84 23.18 38.20
C VAL A 62 -32.44 22.14 37.25
N ARG A 63 -33.68 21.73 37.51
CA ARG A 63 -34.44 20.83 36.62
C ARG A 63 -34.92 21.58 35.38
N LYS A 64 -34.65 21.03 34.19
CA LYS A 64 -35.45 21.21 32.97
C LYS A 64 -35.33 19.97 32.08
N ASN A 65 -36.36 19.75 31.26
CA ASN A 65 -36.73 18.47 30.62
C ASN A 65 -35.57 17.72 29.91
N PRO A 66 -35.57 16.37 29.95
CA PRO A 66 -34.74 15.56 29.06
C PRO A 66 -35.44 15.43 27.70
N GLY A 67 -34.87 16.04 26.66
CA GLY A 67 -35.37 15.86 25.29
C GLY A 67 -34.73 16.83 24.29
N VAL A 68 -34.21 16.25 23.20
CA VAL A 68 -33.62 16.92 22.02
C VAL A 68 -32.24 17.56 22.27
N GLY A 69 -31.24 17.19 21.45
CA GLY A 69 -29.90 17.82 21.45
C GLY A 69 -28.79 16.92 20.89
N ASN A 70 -28.46 15.82 21.57
CA ASN A 70 -27.20 15.08 21.30
C ASN A 70 -27.11 14.32 19.97
N GLY A 71 -28.23 13.97 19.34
CA GLY A 71 -28.22 13.18 18.10
C GLY A 71 -27.76 13.98 16.87
N ASP A 72 -27.92 15.31 16.89
CA ASP A 72 -27.51 16.18 15.78
C ASP A 72 -25.99 16.37 15.75
N ASP A 73 -25.36 16.46 16.92
CA ASP A 73 -23.90 16.49 17.08
C ASP A 73 -23.27 15.14 16.65
N GLU A 74 -23.84 14.01 17.10
CA GLU A 74 -23.38 12.66 16.72
C GLU A 74 -23.53 12.41 15.21
N ALA A 75 -24.64 12.86 14.61
CA ALA A 75 -24.82 12.79 13.16
C ALA A 75 -23.81 13.64 12.39
N ALA A 76 -23.43 14.82 12.91
CA ALA A 76 -22.39 15.66 12.30
C ALA A 76 -21.00 15.02 12.39
N GLU A 77 -20.64 14.41 13.52
CA GLU A 77 -19.38 13.68 13.70
C GLU A 77 -19.28 12.47 12.76
N LEU A 78 -20.35 11.67 12.65
CA LEU A 78 -20.43 10.53 11.72
C LEU A 78 -20.35 10.99 10.25
N MET A 79 -21.02 12.10 9.89
CA MET A 79 -20.93 12.70 8.55
C MET A 79 -19.49 13.13 8.22
N GLN A 80 -18.77 13.70 9.19
CA GLN A 80 -17.36 14.05 9.03
C GLN A 80 -16.49 12.79 8.86
N GLN A 81 -16.70 11.74 9.66
CA GLN A 81 -15.96 10.48 9.55
C GLN A 81 -16.17 9.81 8.19
N VAL A 82 -17.39 9.79 7.67
CA VAL A 82 -17.71 9.28 6.32
C VAL A 82 -16.97 10.07 5.24
N ASN A 83 -16.86 11.39 5.36
CA ASN A 83 -16.13 12.22 4.39
C ASN A 83 -14.61 11.97 4.42
N VAL A 84 -14.02 11.80 5.61
CA VAL A 84 -12.60 11.44 5.77
C VAL A 84 -12.32 10.06 5.18
N LEU A 85 -13.18 9.07 5.46
CA LEU A 85 -13.04 7.72 4.92
C LEU A 85 -13.16 7.69 3.38
N LYS A 86 -14.08 8.46 2.79
CA LYS A 86 -14.20 8.58 1.32
C LYS A 86 -12.91 9.10 0.68
N LEU A 87 -12.32 10.16 1.22
CA LEU A 87 -11.05 10.70 0.72
C LEU A 87 -9.90 9.71 0.90
N THR A 88 -9.89 8.98 2.02
CA THR A 88 -8.88 7.94 2.29
C THR A 88 -9.00 6.78 1.30
N VAL A 89 -10.22 6.34 0.97
CA VAL A 89 -10.46 5.33 -0.07
C VAL A 89 -10.01 5.85 -1.43
N GLU A 90 -10.39 7.07 -1.83
CA GLU A 90 -10.00 7.65 -3.13
C GLU A 90 -8.48 7.74 -3.29
N ASP A 91 -7.75 8.08 -2.23
CA ASP A 91 -6.28 8.12 -2.25
C ASP A 91 -5.65 6.72 -2.24
N LEU A 92 -6.19 5.76 -1.46
CA LEU A 92 -5.76 4.36 -1.49
C LEU A 92 -6.02 3.67 -2.83
N GLU A 93 -7.09 4.03 -3.55
CA GLU A 93 -7.38 3.53 -4.89
C GLU A 93 -6.32 4.02 -5.89
N LYS A 94 -5.93 5.30 -5.82
CA LYS A 94 -4.83 5.84 -6.64
C LYS A 94 -3.50 5.16 -6.34
N GLU A 95 -3.20 4.90 -5.06
CA GLU A 95 -1.99 4.18 -4.65
C GLU A 95 -1.99 2.73 -5.14
N ARG A 96 -3.11 2.00 -4.95
CA ARG A 96 -3.31 0.64 -5.48
C ARG A 96 -3.06 0.59 -6.99
N ASP A 97 -3.69 1.48 -7.75
CA ASP A 97 -3.61 1.49 -9.21
C ASP A 97 -2.21 1.90 -9.70
N PHE A 98 -1.53 2.80 -8.97
CA PHE A 98 -0.14 3.19 -9.23
C PHE A 98 0.85 2.03 -9.00
N TYR A 99 0.68 1.25 -7.93
CA TYR A 99 1.52 0.07 -7.68
C TYR A 99 1.20 -1.05 -8.66
N PHE A 100 -0.08 -1.34 -8.91
CA PHE A 100 -0.50 -2.36 -9.89
C PHE A 100 0.03 -2.07 -11.29
N GLY A 101 -0.05 -0.81 -11.75
CA GLY A 101 0.51 -0.40 -13.05
C GLY A 101 2.03 -0.60 -13.15
N LYS A 102 2.78 -0.46 -12.05
CA LYS A 102 4.22 -0.80 -12.02
C LYS A 102 4.46 -2.29 -12.12
N LEU A 103 3.71 -3.10 -11.35
CA LEU A 103 3.82 -4.56 -11.39
C LEU A 103 3.49 -5.09 -12.78
N ARG A 104 2.43 -4.59 -13.43
CA ARG A 104 2.06 -4.96 -14.80
C ARG A 104 3.13 -4.58 -15.83
N ASN A 105 3.77 -3.42 -15.68
CA ASN A 105 4.88 -3.05 -16.57
C ASN A 105 6.10 -3.97 -16.39
N ILE A 106 6.40 -4.41 -15.17
CA ILE A 106 7.46 -5.38 -14.88
C ILE A 106 7.12 -6.77 -15.44
N GLU A 107 5.86 -7.19 -15.30
CA GLU A 107 5.35 -8.45 -15.86
C GLU A 107 5.50 -8.51 -17.38
N LEU A 108 5.14 -7.44 -18.09
CA LEU A 108 5.31 -7.33 -19.55
C LEU A 108 6.79 -7.48 -19.96
N ILE A 109 7.71 -6.83 -19.23
CA ILE A 109 9.16 -6.99 -19.46
C ILE A 109 9.60 -8.44 -19.24
N CYS A 110 9.05 -9.14 -18.24
CA CYS A 110 9.36 -10.55 -18.02
C CYS A 110 8.86 -11.44 -19.16
N GLN A 111 7.63 -11.20 -19.65
CA GLN A 111 7.03 -11.93 -20.78
C GLN A 111 7.78 -11.72 -22.09
N GLU A 112 8.21 -10.49 -22.39
CA GLU A 112 9.02 -10.17 -23.57
C GLU A 112 10.37 -10.91 -23.60
N ASN A 113 10.89 -11.32 -22.45
CA ASN A 113 12.21 -11.94 -22.27
C ASN A 113 12.15 -13.42 -21.81
N GLU A 114 10.97 -14.05 -21.84
CA GLU A 114 10.74 -15.42 -21.33
C GLU A 114 11.64 -16.47 -22.01
N GLY A 115 11.89 -16.31 -23.32
CA GLY A 115 12.74 -17.20 -24.11
C GLY A 115 14.22 -17.28 -23.68
N GLU A 116 14.70 -16.32 -22.89
CA GLU A 116 16.11 -16.26 -22.46
C GLU A 116 16.41 -17.17 -21.25
N ASN A 117 15.40 -17.77 -20.61
CA ASN A 117 15.55 -18.63 -19.41
C ASN A 117 16.32 -17.93 -18.27
N ASN A 118 16.14 -16.62 -18.11
CA ASN A 118 16.89 -15.82 -17.15
C ASN A 118 16.43 -16.10 -15.70
N PRO A 119 17.30 -16.65 -14.83
CA PRO A 119 16.90 -17.05 -13.47
C PRO A 119 16.60 -15.86 -12.54
N VAL A 120 16.95 -14.63 -12.94
CA VAL A 120 16.54 -13.41 -12.22
C VAL A 120 15.10 -13.04 -12.58
N LEU A 121 14.73 -13.13 -13.87
CA LEU A 121 13.36 -12.86 -14.30
C LEU A 121 12.39 -13.89 -13.70
N GLN A 122 12.78 -15.18 -13.64
CA GLN A 122 11.96 -16.19 -12.97
C GLN A 122 11.66 -15.82 -11.51
N ARG A 123 12.64 -15.34 -10.74
CA ARG A 123 12.41 -14.90 -9.36
C ARG A 123 11.52 -13.66 -9.25
N ILE A 124 11.51 -12.80 -10.27
CA ILE A 124 10.60 -11.65 -10.33
C ILE A 124 9.17 -12.13 -10.63
N VAL A 125 9.01 -13.08 -11.56
CA VAL A 125 7.73 -13.77 -11.82
C VAL A 125 7.22 -14.46 -10.55
N ASP A 126 8.06 -15.22 -9.84
CA ASP A 126 7.70 -15.88 -8.58
C ASP A 126 7.19 -14.89 -7.52
N ILE A 127 7.70 -13.64 -7.51
CA ILE A 127 7.22 -12.56 -6.63
C ILE A 127 5.90 -11.96 -7.13
N LEU A 128 5.73 -11.79 -8.45
CA LEU A 128 4.50 -11.24 -9.04
C LEU A 128 3.28 -12.14 -8.85
N TYR A 129 3.49 -13.46 -8.85
CA TYR A 129 2.44 -14.47 -8.67
C TYR A 129 2.39 -15.05 -7.24
N ALA A 130 3.20 -14.53 -6.31
CA ALA A 130 3.12 -14.92 -4.91
C ALA A 130 1.77 -14.50 -4.30
N THR A 131 1.09 -15.45 -3.65
CA THR A 131 -0.14 -15.17 -2.90
C THR A 131 0.18 -14.97 -1.41
N ASP A 132 -0.35 -13.90 -0.82
CA ASP A 132 -0.38 -13.74 0.64
C ASP A 132 -1.30 -14.80 1.26
N GLU A 133 -0.99 -15.28 2.47
CA GLU A 133 -1.81 -16.28 3.17
C GLU A 133 -3.24 -15.76 3.40
N GLY A 134 -4.19 -16.29 2.60
CA GLY A 134 -5.60 -15.90 2.59
C GLY A 134 -6.10 -15.35 1.25
N PHE A 135 -5.22 -14.97 0.32
CA PHE A 135 -5.58 -14.63 -1.06
C PHE A 135 -5.49 -15.87 -1.95
N VAL A 136 -6.61 -16.58 -2.08
CA VAL A 136 -6.77 -17.58 -3.14
C VAL A 136 -7.11 -16.84 -4.42
N ILE A 137 -6.18 -16.83 -5.39
CA ILE A 137 -6.52 -16.55 -6.79
C ILE A 137 -7.41 -17.72 -7.23
N PRO A 138 -8.67 -17.49 -7.64
CA PRO A 138 -9.43 -18.51 -8.33
C PRO A 138 -8.68 -18.80 -9.63
N ASP A 139 -8.32 -20.06 -9.88
CA ASP A 139 -7.65 -20.48 -11.12
C ASP A 139 -8.35 -19.90 -12.36
N GLU A 140 -7.63 -19.75 -13.48
CA GLU A 140 -8.20 -19.36 -14.79
C GLU A 140 -9.08 -20.49 -15.42
N GLY A 141 -9.99 -21.05 -14.63
CA GLY A 141 -11.18 -21.75 -15.06
C GLY A 141 -12.38 -20.98 -14.51
N GLY A 142 -13.07 -20.23 -15.38
CA GLY A 142 -14.33 -19.59 -15.02
C GLY A 142 -15.34 -20.62 -14.47
N PRO A 143 -16.39 -20.18 -13.75
CA PRO A 143 -17.35 -21.08 -13.13
C PRO A 143 -17.84 -22.10 -14.16
N GLN A 144 -17.57 -23.38 -13.91
CA GLN A 144 -18.24 -24.44 -14.65
C GLN A 144 -19.72 -24.27 -14.34
N GLU A 145 -20.49 -23.85 -15.35
CA GLU A 145 -21.93 -23.89 -15.31
C GLU A 145 -22.30 -25.37 -15.08
N GLU A 146 -22.62 -25.72 -13.83
CA GLU A 146 -23.17 -27.02 -13.51
C GLU A 146 -24.46 -27.16 -14.32
N GLN A 147 -24.40 -28.00 -15.35
CA GLN A 147 -25.56 -28.31 -16.16
C GLN A 147 -26.57 -28.98 -15.23
N GLU A 148 -27.70 -28.31 -14.99
CA GLU A 148 -28.84 -28.89 -14.27
C GLU A 148 -29.39 -30.08 -15.09
N GLU A 149 -28.86 -31.28 -14.82
CA GLU A 149 -29.36 -32.53 -15.37
C GLU A 149 -30.62 -32.98 -14.59
N TYR A 150 -31.77 -32.55 -15.11
CA TYR A 150 -33.16 -33.07 -14.98
C TYR A 150 -33.56 -33.93 -13.78
#